data_AF-A0A4R3NA16-F1
#
_entry.id   AF-A0A4R3NA16-F1
#
_cell.length_a   1.000
_cell.length_b   1.000
_cell.length_c   1.000
_cell.angle_alpha   90.00
_cell.angle_beta   90.00
_cell.angle_gamma   90.00
#
_symmetry.space_group_name_H-M   'P 1'
#
loop_
_entity.id
_entity.type
_entity.pdbx_description
1 polymer ?
#
loop_
_entity_poly.entity_id
_entity_poly.type
_entity_poly.pdbx_seq_one_letter_code
_entity_poly.pdbx_strand_id
1 'polypeptide(L)' 'MQIEANVSREGVLTAKVPDRYRGQHVRIQIEECASPSSSQWQALSAMLDEIDAADIPRRSHREILETLNLFREST' A
#
# COMPACT_ATOMS: atom_id res chain seq x y z
N MET A 1 21.25 15.36 -4.57
CA MET A 1 22.13 15.18 -3.39
C MET A 1 21.24 14.74 -2.25
N GLN A 2 21.54 13.61 -1.62
CA GLN A 2 20.75 13.11 -0.49
C GLN A 2 21.47 13.51 0.79
N ILE A 3 20.76 14.18 1.70
CA ILE A 3 21.28 14.56 3.02
C ILE A 3 20.46 13.78 4.03
N GLU A 4 21.13 12.99 4.84
CA GLU A 4 20.49 12.37 6.00
C GLU A 4 20.20 13.46 7.03
N ALA A 5 18.94 13.55 7.43
CA ALA A 5 18.45 14.57 8.33
C ALA A 5 17.49 13.91 9.31
N ASN A 6 17.52 14.39 10.55
CA ASN A 6 16.61 13.90 11.58
C ASN A 6 15.49 14.93 11.78
N VAL A 7 14.27 14.42 11.92
CA VAL A 7 13.10 15.21 12.27
C VAL A 7 12.83 15.00 13.75
N SER A 8 12.83 16.09 14.52
CA SER A 8 12.54 16.02 15.95
C SER A 8 11.09 15.62 16.21
N ARG A 9 10.77 15.27 17.46
CA ARG A 9 9.38 14.97 17.87
C ARG A 9 8.42 16.15 17.66
N GLU A 10 8.94 17.36 17.63
CA GLU A 10 8.20 18.60 17.36
C GLU A 10 8.07 18.88 15.85
N GLY A 11 8.53 17.97 14.98
CA GLY A 11 8.46 18.11 13.53
C GLY A 11 9.54 19.01 12.92
N VAL A 12 10.61 19.32 13.65
CA VAL A 12 11.69 20.19 13.15
C VAL A 12 12.75 19.36 12.42
N LEU A 13 12.94 19.63 11.12
CA LEU A 13 14.00 19.03 10.31
C LEU A 13 15.34 19.73 10.56
N THR A 14 16.35 18.98 11.00
CA THR A 14 17.73 19.49 11.15
C THR A 14 18.68 18.71 10.24
N ALA A 15 19.39 19.41 9.36
CA ALA A 15 20.31 18.82 8.39
C ALA A 15 21.61 19.64 8.32
N LYS A 16 22.76 18.95 8.31
CA LYS A 16 24.06 19.60 8.08
C LYS A 16 24.40 19.57 6.60
N VAL A 17 24.31 20.72 5.94
CA VAL A 17 24.69 20.86 4.52
C VAL A 17 26.22 21.02 4.39
N PRO A 18 26.84 20.52 3.31
CA PRO A 18 28.25 20.75 3.04
C PRO A 18 28.62 22.23 2.98
N ASP A 19 29.83 22.58 3.44
CA ASP A 19 30.29 23.97 3.56
C ASP A 19 30.26 24.76 2.25
N ARG A 20 30.35 24.07 1.11
CA ARG A 20 30.24 24.68 -0.22
C ARG A 20 28.91 25.41 -0.48
N TYR A 21 27.86 25.13 0.30
CA TYR A 21 26.55 25.78 0.17
C TYR A 21 26.31 26.91 1.18
N ARG A 22 27.30 27.27 2.01
CA ARG A 22 27.16 28.39 2.96
C ARG A 22 26.83 29.69 2.20
N GLY A 23 25.80 30.40 2.68
CA GLY A 23 25.33 31.66 2.08
C GLY A 23 24.58 31.49 0.75
N GLN A 24 24.33 30.26 0.29
CA GLN A 24 23.58 30.01 -0.94
C GLN A 24 22.12 29.70 -0.63
N HIS A 25 21.23 30.07 -1.55
CA HIS A 25 19.83 29.69 -1.47
C HIS A 25 19.66 28.22 -1.87
N VAL A 26 19.12 27.41 -0.97
CA VAL A 26 18.85 25.99 -1.20
C VAL A 26 17.35 25.70 -1.10
N ARG A 27 16.86 24.79 -1.93
CA ARG A 27 15.47 24.30 -1.87
C ARG A 27 15.47 22.91 -1.24
N ILE A 28 14.60 22.71 -0.26
CA ILE A 28 14.36 21.42 0.38
C ILE A 28 13.04 20.87 -0.17
N GLN A 29 13.05 19.62 -0.61
CA GLN A 29 11.85 18.86 -1.01
C GLN A 29 11.70 17.71 -0.02
N ILE A 30 10.53 17.64 0.61
CA ILE A 30 10.19 16.59 1.57
C ILE A 30 9.16 15.71 0.88
N GLU A 31 9.46 14.44 0.76
CA GLU A 31 8.55 13.43 0.20
C GLU A 31 8.11 12.52 1.33
N GLU A 32 6.83 12.16 1.32
CA GLU A 32 6.32 11.13 2.19
C GLU A 32 6.98 9.83 1.77
N CYS A 33 7.89 9.32 2.60
CA CYS A 33 8.42 7.99 2.38
C CYS A 33 7.23 7.05 2.63
N ALA A 34 6.59 6.61 1.54
CA ALA A 34 5.54 5.60 1.60
C ALA A 34 6.04 4.53 2.55
N SER A 35 5.34 4.37 3.68
CA SER A 35 5.60 3.25 4.56
C SER A 35 5.60 2.02 3.67
N PRO A 36 6.64 1.17 3.69
CA PRO A 36 6.60 -0.06 2.92
C PRO A 36 5.28 -0.70 3.31
N SER A 37 4.38 -0.82 2.33
CA SER A 37 3.04 -1.36 2.50
C SER A 37 3.19 -2.54 3.44
N SER A 38 2.57 -2.47 4.62
CA SER A 38 2.84 -3.42 5.70
C SER A 38 2.93 -4.82 5.11
N SER A 39 3.87 -5.65 5.54
CA SER A 39 4.02 -7.03 5.02
C SER A 39 2.69 -7.79 5.00
N GLN A 40 1.78 -7.43 5.91
CA GLN A 40 0.39 -7.87 5.98
C GLN A 40 -0.44 -7.47 4.74
N TRP A 41 -0.32 -6.24 4.24
CA TRP A 41 -0.99 -5.81 3.02
C TRP A 41 -0.44 -6.52 1.77
N GLN A 42 0.87 -6.72 1.69
CA GLN A 42 1.46 -7.49 0.59
C GLN A 42 0.98 -8.94 0.59
N ALA A 43 0.87 -9.57 1.76
CA ALA A 43 0.31 -10.91 1.89
C ALA A 43 -1.16 -10.97 1.48
N LEU A 44 -1.98 -9.99 1.89
CA LEU A 44 -3.39 -9.91 1.50
C LEU A 44 -3.57 -9.69 -0.01
N SER A 45 -2.76 -8.82 -0.62
CA SER A 45 -2.79 -8.62 -2.08
C SER A 45 -2.40 -9.88 -2.82
N ALA A 46 -1.35 -10.60 -2.38
CA ALA A 46 -0.94 -11.85 -3.00
C ALA A 46 -2.03 -12.93 -2.93
N MET A 47 -2.75 -13.03 -1.80
CA MET A 47 -3.89 -13.95 -1.68
C MET A 47 -5.06 -13.57 -2.61
N LEU A 48 -5.32 -12.28 -2.81
CA LEU A 48 -6.35 -11.82 -3.74
C LEU A 48 -5.95 -12.12 -5.20
N ASP A 49 -4.69 -11.92 -5.55
CA ASP A 49 -4.16 -12.26 -6.87
C ASP A 49 -4.24 -13.78 -7.13
N GLU A 50 -3.96 -14.63 -6.13
CA GLU A 50 -4.13 -16.09 -6.22
C GLU A 50 -5.60 -16.49 -6.44
N ILE A 51 -6.55 -15.79 -5.80
CA ILE A 51 -7.99 -16.04 -5.95
C ILE A 51 -8.48 -15.60 -7.34
N ASP A 52 -7.97 -14.49 -7.88
CA ASP A 52 -8.29 -14.04 -9.23
C ASP A 52 -7.61 -14.91 -10.31
N ALA A 53 -6.43 -15.48 -10.02
CA ALA A 53 -5.72 -16.39 -10.91
C ALA A 53 -6.27 -17.82 -10.86
N ALA A 54 -6.83 -18.23 -9.72
CA ALA A 54 -7.71 -19.38 -9.68
C ALA A 54 -8.93 -19.01 -10.53
N ASP A 55 -9.09 -19.69 -11.67
CA ASP A 55 -10.20 -19.50 -12.62
C ASP A 55 -11.51 -19.99 -11.99
N ILE A 56 -11.89 -19.38 -10.85
CA ILE A 56 -13.10 -19.66 -10.10
C ILE A 56 -14.22 -19.10 -10.97
N PRO A 57 -15.11 -19.97 -11.49
CA PRO A 57 -16.18 -19.50 -12.35
C PRO A 57 -17.02 -18.51 -11.55
N ARG A 58 -16.97 -17.24 -11.96
CA ARG A 58 -17.79 -16.18 -11.37
C ARG A 58 -19.25 -16.54 -11.63
N ARG A 59 -19.89 -17.12 -10.62
CA ARG A 59 -21.32 -17.41 -10.67
C ARG A 59 -22.07 -16.10 -10.68
N SER A 60 -22.93 -15.93 -11.67
CA SER A 60 -23.89 -14.83 -11.68
C SER A 60 -24.81 -14.94 -10.46
N HIS A 61 -25.35 -13.80 -10.02
CA HIS A 61 -26.30 -13.75 -8.92
C HIS A 61 -27.48 -14.73 -9.09
N ARG A 62 -27.92 -14.91 -10.34
CA ARG A 62 -28.99 -15.86 -10.71
C ARG A 62 -28.58 -17.31 -10.43
N GLU A 63 -27.38 -17.71 -10.84
CA GLU A 63 -26.87 -19.08 -10.62
C GLU A 63 -26.67 -19.40 -9.13
N ILE A 64 -26.29 -18.40 -8.33
CA ILE A 64 -26.18 -18.54 -6.87
C ILE A 64 -27.56 -18.82 -6.26
N LEU A 65 -28.58 -18.03 -6.61
CA LEU A 65 -29.93 -18.19 -6.07
C LEU A 65 -30.59 -19.49 -6.54
N GLU A 66 -30.36 -19.90 -7.79
CA GLU A 66 -30.86 -21.16 -8.33
C GLU A 66 -30.24 -22.37 -7.61
N THR A 67 -28.93 -22.35 -7.36
CA THR A 67 -28.25 -23.39 -6.57
C THR A 67 -28.80 -23.48 -5.14
N LEU A 68 -29.04 -22.33 -4.49
CA LEU A 68 -29.58 -22.29 -3.13
C LEU A 68 -31.03 -22.80 -3.06
N ASN A 69 -31.85 -22.49 -4.06
CA ASN A 69 -33.21 -23.00 -4.14
C ASN A 69 -33.23 -24.51 -4.40
N LEU A 70 -32.39 -25.02 -5.31
CA LEU A 70 -32.24 -26.45 -5.57
C LEU A 70 -31.81 -27.22 -4.31
N PHE A 71 -30.87 -26.68 -3.53
CA PHE A 71 -30.44 -27.27 -2.27
C PHE A 71 -31.62 -27.35 -1.27
N ARG A 72 -32.40 -26.27 -1.15
CA ARG A 72 -33.58 -26.21 -0.26
C ARG A 72 -34.68 -27.17 -0.68
N GLU A 73 -34.85 -27.43 -1.97
CA GLU A 73 -35.86 -28.35 -2.51
C GLU A 73 -35.41 -29.81 -2.51
N SER A 74 -34.12 -30.07 -2.33
CA SER A 74 -33.54 -31.42 -2.21
C SER A 74 -33.53 -32.00 -0.78
N THR A 75 -34.12 -31.29 0.19
CA THR A 75 -34.29 -31.71 1.60
C THR A 75 -35.76 -31.99 1.90
#